data_AF-A0A1G0H364-F1
#
_entry.id   AF-A0A1G0H364-F1
#
_cell.length_a   1.000
_cell.length_b   1.000
_cell.length_c   1.000
_cell.angle_alpha   90.00
_cell.angle_beta   90.00
_cell.angle_gamma   90.00
#
_symmetry.space_group_name_H-M   'P 1'
#
loop_
_entity.id
_entity.type
_entity.pdbx_description
1 polymer ?
#
loop_
_entity_poly.entity_id
_entity_poly.type
_entity_poly.pdbx_seq_one_letter_code
_entity_poly.pdbx_strand_id
1 'polypeptide(L)'
;MLPYQMIAGGTFTATLNTPVSINLQSQDPPDYFVARNLGTSSSTGWGEASDAQAIEWFWYRSMGQGVARGIVQTSDASNPAMIARVITADGITTYDTASPPTFAGLATTAITDNDPAVCTMADTGTISVGDIVRLTGTTGMLQVAGYDVQVEAVTNDTSITLMLNANAFAAAATAGTVTKIIPNRMYPRYRFINSISQAAQAVVTFTVNNDFTPGEIVSFRVSSDFGMDEINYVSARVLSVTNDSTNSSITIDLDTTGYTAFAFPTSAAAAAGVSPAVCVPSGSGVVPDASNTSIPQQPPGTNLRAAFDNRNTRVINLGASLFTDGNTGDVWQWQAYKYDAYNAT
;
A
#
# COMPACT_ATOMS: atom_id res chain seq x y z
N MET A 1 -13.32 12.92 -34.56
CA MET A 1 -13.11 12.84 -33.11
C MET A 1 -13.08 11.37 -32.76
N LEU A 2 -12.05 10.87 -32.07
CA LEU A 2 -12.05 9.45 -31.66
C LEU A 2 -13.20 9.22 -30.66
N PRO A 3 -13.88 8.05 -30.68
CA PRO A 3 -15.03 7.74 -29.83
C PRO A 3 -14.59 7.40 -28.39
N TYR A 4 -13.84 8.29 -27.75
CA TYR A 4 -13.35 8.11 -26.39
C TYR A 4 -13.73 9.29 -25.51
N GLN A 5 -14.29 8.99 -24.34
CA GLN A 5 -14.54 9.95 -23.26
C GLN A 5 -13.47 9.79 -22.19
N MET A 6 -12.88 10.90 -21.74
CA MET A 6 -11.95 10.88 -20.61
C MET A 6 -12.74 10.58 -19.32
N ILE A 7 -12.31 9.55 -18.58
CA ILE A 7 -12.96 9.12 -17.32
C ILE A 7 -12.16 9.49 -16.08
N ALA A 8 -10.86 9.72 -16.22
CA ALA A 8 -9.98 10.17 -15.14
C ALA A 8 -8.68 10.75 -15.72
N GLY A 9 -8.00 11.58 -14.94
CA GLY A 9 -6.69 12.13 -15.28
C GLY A 9 -6.03 12.78 -14.06
N GLY A 10 -4.74 13.03 -14.16
CA GLY A 10 -3.98 13.67 -13.09
C GLY A 10 -2.48 13.72 -13.40
N THR A 11 -1.69 13.92 -12.36
CA THR A 11 -0.23 13.85 -12.42
C THR A 11 0.33 12.94 -11.32
N PHE A 12 1.55 12.44 -11.52
CA PHE A 12 2.35 11.79 -10.48
C PHE A 12 3.82 12.10 -10.70
N THR A 13 4.64 11.95 -9.67
CA THR A 13 6.10 12.02 -9.78
C THR A 13 6.65 10.60 -9.80
N ALA A 14 7.43 10.26 -10.81
CA ALA A 14 8.05 8.95 -10.94
C ALA A 14 9.37 8.88 -10.16
N THR A 15 9.66 7.70 -9.61
CA THR A 15 10.99 7.32 -9.14
C THR A 15 11.52 6.24 -10.07
N LEU A 16 12.78 6.34 -10.48
CA LEU A 16 13.38 5.40 -11.43
C LEU A 16 13.27 3.96 -10.90
N ASN A 17 12.88 3.03 -11.77
CA ASN A 17 12.69 1.61 -11.46
C ASN A 17 11.67 1.32 -10.34
N THR A 18 10.78 2.26 -10.01
CA THR A 18 9.72 2.06 -9.02
C THR A 18 8.36 2.02 -9.72
N PRO A 19 7.53 0.98 -9.51
CA PRO A 19 6.20 0.93 -10.09
C PRO A 19 5.30 2.02 -9.49
N VAL A 20 4.32 2.49 -10.27
CA VAL A 20 3.36 3.51 -9.86
C VAL A 20 1.94 2.96 -9.97
N SER A 21 1.19 3.01 -8.87
CA SER A 21 -0.23 2.63 -8.83
C SER A 21 -1.14 3.85 -8.76
N ILE A 22 -2.04 3.97 -9.74
CA ILE A 22 -2.98 5.08 -9.87
C ILE A 22 -4.39 4.57 -9.58
N ASN A 23 -5.03 5.10 -8.53
CA ASN A 23 -6.44 4.83 -8.25
C ASN A 23 -7.32 5.64 -9.22
N LEU A 24 -8.14 4.95 -10.00
CA LEU A 24 -9.16 5.59 -10.81
C LEU A 24 -10.39 5.91 -9.97
N GLN A 25 -10.90 7.13 -10.13
CA GLN A 25 -12.16 7.54 -9.51
C GLN A 25 -13.38 6.92 -10.20
N SER A 26 -13.22 6.46 -11.45
CA SER A 26 -14.26 5.75 -12.19
C SER A 26 -14.31 4.27 -11.81
N GLN A 27 -15.53 3.72 -11.71
CA GLN A 27 -15.78 2.30 -11.52
C GLN A 27 -15.61 1.51 -12.83
N ASP A 28 -15.75 2.18 -13.97
CA ASP A 28 -15.60 1.56 -15.28
C ASP A 28 -14.12 1.36 -15.63
N PRO A 29 -13.73 0.16 -16.11
CA PRO A 29 -12.37 -0.09 -16.54
C PRO A 29 -12.05 0.73 -17.81
N PRO A 30 -10.87 1.36 -17.90
CA PRO A 30 -10.47 2.10 -19.08
C PRO A 30 -10.35 1.17 -20.30
N ASP A 31 -10.52 1.74 -21.48
CA ASP A 31 -10.25 1.08 -22.76
C ASP A 31 -8.93 1.57 -23.37
N TYR A 32 -8.52 2.79 -23.00
CA TYR A 32 -7.26 3.41 -23.40
C TYR A 32 -6.66 4.20 -22.23
N PHE A 33 -5.35 4.12 -22.06
CA PHE A 33 -4.58 4.87 -21.08
C PHE A 33 -3.35 5.45 -21.74
N VAL A 34 -2.99 6.67 -21.37
CA VAL A 34 -1.76 7.34 -21.80
C VAL A 34 -1.14 8.07 -20.61
N ALA A 35 0.19 7.98 -20.49
CA ALA A 35 1.00 8.76 -19.57
C ALA A 35 2.12 9.46 -20.36
N ARG A 36 2.31 10.75 -20.12
CA ARG A 36 3.31 11.60 -20.78
C ARG A 36 4.22 12.24 -19.75
N ASN A 37 5.51 12.18 -19.99
CA ASN A 37 6.51 12.81 -19.14
C ASN A 37 6.51 14.33 -19.38
N LEU A 38 6.20 15.14 -18.38
CA LEU A 38 6.31 16.60 -18.48
C LEU A 38 7.73 17.12 -18.20
N GLY A 39 8.66 16.22 -17.85
CA GLY A 39 10.00 16.52 -17.37
C GLY A 39 10.06 16.77 -15.86
N THR A 40 11.25 17.07 -15.35
CA THR A 40 11.42 17.53 -13.97
C THR A 40 11.04 19.01 -13.82
N SER A 41 10.59 19.39 -12.62
CA SER A 41 10.39 20.82 -12.28
C SER A 41 11.69 21.62 -12.23
N SER A 42 12.86 20.96 -12.24
CA SER A 42 14.17 21.54 -11.95
C SER A 42 15.21 21.37 -13.07
N SER A 43 14.79 21.35 -14.33
CA SER A 43 15.64 21.31 -15.54
C SER A 43 16.12 19.94 -16.01
N THR A 44 15.48 19.46 -17.07
CA THR A 44 16.03 18.82 -18.28
C THR A 44 14.81 18.56 -19.16
N GLY A 45 14.53 19.49 -20.09
CA GLY A 45 13.45 19.32 -21.04
C GLY A 45 13.73 18.15 -21.98
N TRP A 46 12.72 17.72 -22.74
CA TRP A 46 12.93 16.73 -23.79
C TRP A 46 13.98 17.24 -24.79
N GLY A 47 14.77 16.35 -25.39
CA GLY A 47 15.77 16.69 -26.41
C GLY A 47 17.16 16.99 -25.88
N GLU A 48 17.41 16.86 -24.58
CA GLU A 48 18.76 16.97 -24.02
C GLU A 48 19.62 15.78 -24.44
N ALA A 49 20.76 16.06 -25.06
CA ALA A 49 21.53 15.05 -25.77
C ALA A 49 22.14 13.97 -24.84
N SER A 50 22.29 14.26 -23.55
CA SER A 50 22.94 13.34 -22.61
C SER A 50 21.98 12.43 -21.85
N ASP A 51 20.67 12.51 -22.10
CA ASP A 51 19.68 11.88 -21.23
C ASP A 51 18.73 10.94 -22.00
N ALA A 52 18.66 9.69 -21.54
CA ALA A 52 17.69 8.73 -22.04
C ALA A 52 16.39 8.93 -21.27
N GLN A 53 15.32 9.32 -21.95
CA GLN A 53 14.07 9.67 -21.27
C GLN A 53 12.89 8.93 -21.90
N ALA A 54 12.08 8.29 -21.07
CA ALA A 54 10.76 7.88 -21.50
C ALA A 54 9.86 9.11 -21.67
N ILE A 55 9.24 9.22 -22.85
CA ILE A 55 8.46 10.40 -23.25
C ILE A 55 6.96 10.15 -23.09
N GLU A 56 6.49 9.04 -23.63
CA GLU A 56 5.09 8.67 -23.60
C GLU A 56 4.96 7.16 -23.47
N TRP A 57 4.01 6.73 -22.65
CA TRP A 57 3.54 5.36 -22.58
C TRP A 57 2.04 5.32 -22.82
N PHE A 58 1.59 4.35 -23.59
CA PHE A 58 0.18 4.10 -23.81
C PHE A 58 -0.16 2.61 -23.79
N TRP A 59 -1.41 2.35 -23.48
CA TRP A 59 -2.01 1.03 -23.40
C TRP A 59 -3.44 1.07 -23.90
N TYR A 60 -3.86 0.05 -24.62
CA TYR A 60 -5.26 -0.20 -24.93
C TYR A 60 -5.63 -1.64 -24.56
N ARG A 61 -6.91 -1.86 -24.25
CA ARG A 61 -7.41 -3.12 -23.68
C ARG A 61 -6.97 -4.38 -24.43
N SER A 62 -6.87 -4.34 -25.76
CA SER A 62 -6.50 -5.52 -26.55
C SER A 62 -4.99 -5.84 -26.57
N MET A 63 -4.14 -5.04 -25.92
CA MET A 63 -2.70 -5.36 -25.78
C MET A 63 -2.43 -6.47 -24.77
N GLY A 64 -3.39 -6.79 -23.90
CA GLY A 64 -3.16 -7.66 -22.75
C GLY A 64 -2.59 -6.90 -21.55
N GLN A 65 -2.62 -7.55 -20.39
CA GLN A 65 -2.09 -7.01 -19.14
C GLN A 65 -0.56 -7.07 -19.12
N GLY A 66 0.11 -6.07 -18.56
CA GLY A 66 1.57 -6.05 -18.40
C GLY A 66 2.33 -5.68 -19.67
N VAL A 67 1.62 -5.17 -20.68
CA VAL A 67 2.19 -4.71 -21.94
C VAL A 67 2.09 -3.19 -21.99
N ALA A 68 3.06 -2.53 -22.61
CA ALA A 68 2.96 -1.11 -22.93
C ALA A 68 3.66 -0.83 -24.26
N ARG A 69 3.25 0.25 -24.91
CA ARG A 69 3.94 0.82 -26.05
C ARG A 69 4.23 2.27 -25.75
N GLY A 70 5.34 2.76 -26.25
CA GLY A 70 5.74 4.12 -25.94
C GLY A 70 6.77 4.64 -26.89
N ILE A 71 7.15 5.87 -26.61
CA ILE A 71 8.23 6.55 -27.30
C ILE A 71 9.27 6.91 -26.22
N VAL A 72 10.52 6.56 -26.48
CA VAL A 72 11.65 6.90 -25.61
C VAL A 72 12.70 7.64 -26.43
N GLN A 73 13.43 8.53 -25.78
CA GLN A 73 14.58 9.22 -26.31
C GLN A 73 15.84 8.44 -25.95
N THR A 74 16.74 8.24 -26.91
CA THR A 74 18.07 7.64 -26.64
C THR A 74 19.04 8.66 -26.07
N SER A 75 19.92 8.23 -25.15
CA SER A 75 21.06 9.03 -24.67
C SER A 75 22.17 9.07 -25.74
N ASP A 76 22.08 9.98 -26.71
CA ASP A 76 23.14 10.27 -27.67
C ASP A 76 23.49 11.77 -27.63
N ALA A 77 24.69 12.07 -27.13
CA ALA A 77 25.19 13.41 -26.88
C ALA A 77 25.22 14.34 -28.10
N SER A 78 25.03 13.80 -29.30
CA SER A 78 25.04 14.54 -30.56
C SER A 78 23.72 14.50 -31.33
N ASN A 79 22.90 13.46 -31.12
CA ASN A 79 21.66 13.26 -31.88
C ASN A 79 20.67 12.35 -31.13
N PRO A 80 19.96 12.84 -30.10
CA PRO A 80 18.98 12.03 -29.39
C PRO A 80 17.87 11.60 -30.36
N ALA A 81 17.79 10.29 -30.63
CA ALA A 81 16.78 9.72 -31.50
C ALA A 81 15.53 9.34 -30.70
N MET A 82 14.36 9.58 -31.30
CA MET A 82 13.10 9.08 -30.78
C MET A 82 12.85 7.68 -31.32
N ILE A 83 12.77 6.69 -30.42
CA ILE A 83 12.49 5.30 -30.79
C ILE A 83 11.17 4.83 -30.20
N ALA A 84 10.42 4.05 -30.98
CA ALA A 84 9.27 3.33 -30.47
C ALA A 84 9.77 2.14 -29.61
N ARG A 85 9.21 1.99 -28.41
CA ARG A 85 9.52 0.89 -27.50
C ARG A 85 8.26 0.08 -27.19
N VAL A 86 8.44 -1.23 -27.09
CA VAL A 86 7.40 -2.17 -26.65
C VAL A 86 7.90 -2.86 -25.39
N ILE A 87 7.08 -2.80 -24.34
CA ILE A 87 7.28 -3.54 -23.09
C ILE A 87 6.34 -4.73 -23.13
N THR A 88 6.88 -5.94 -23.05
CA THR A 88 6.11 -7.20 -23.16
C THR A 88 5.80 -7.87 -21.82
N ALA A 89 6.43 -7.40 -20.74
CA ALA A 89 6.19 -7.80 -19.36
C ALA A 89 6.44 -6.60 -18.45
N ASP A 90 5.78 -6.53 -17.29
CA ASP A 90 5.93 -5.40 -16.35
C ASP A 90 5.63 -4.01 -16.97
N GLY A 91 4.70 -3.98 -17.93
CA GLY A 91 4.16 -2.76 -18.53
C GLY A 91 2.94 -2.22 -17.76
N ILE A 92 1.88 -1.86 -18.50
CA ILE A 92 0.67 -1.30 -17.91
C ILE A 92 -0.30 -2.43 -17.58
N THR A 93 -0.81 -2.43 -16.35
CA THR A 93 -1.83 -3.38 -15.88
C THR A 93 -3.03 -2.63 -15.30
N THR A 94 -4.22 -3.20 -15.45
CA THR A 94 -5.46 -2.69 -14.87
C THR A 94 -6.13 -3.78 -14.07
N TYR A 95 -6.59 -3.47 -12.86
CA TYR A 95 -7.29 -4.44 -12.02
C TYR A 95 -8.38 -3.78 -11.16
N ASP A 96 -9.32 -4.62 -10.72
CA ASP A 96 -10.32 -4.27 -9.70
C ASP A 96 -9.76 -4.64 -8.33
N THR A 97 -9.81 -3.76 -7.33
CA THR A 97 -9.49 -4.18 -5.96
C THR A 97 -10.57 -5.13 -5.38
N ALA A 98 -11.76 -5.21 -5.97
CA ALA A 98 -12.77 -6.21 -5.62
C ALA A 98 -12.42 -7.62 -6.12
N SER A 99 -11.57 -7.72 -7.14
CA SER A 99 -11.13 -8.97 -7.76
C SER A 99 -9.66 -8.83 -8.14
N PRO A 100 -8.77 -8.73 -7.13
CA PRO A 100 -7.36 -8.49 -7.38
C PRO A 100 -6.73 -9.68 -8.11
N PRO A 101 -5.67 -9.44 -8.90
CA PRO A 101 -4.88 -10.54 -9.46
C PRO A 101 -4.30 -11.41 -8.34
N THR A 102 -4.16 -12.69 -8.61
CA THR A 102 -3.48 -13.64 -7.73
C THR A 102 -1.98 -13.60 -8.00
N PHE A 103 -1.18 -13.55 -6.94
CA PHE A 103 0.28 -13.59 -7.03
C PHE A 103 0.80 -14.97 -6.59
N ALA A 104 1.91 -15.39 -7.18
CA ALA A 104 2.59 -16.60 -6.73
C ALA A 104 3.21 -16.39 -5.35
N GLY A 105 3.20 -17.43 -4.52
CA GLY A 105 3.95 -17.44 -3.26
C GLY A 105 5.44 -17.62 -3.51
N LEU A 106 6.26 -16.79 -2.89
CA LEU A 106 7.72 -16.87 -2.93
C LEU A 106 8.23 -17.55 -1.65
N ALA A 107 9.03 -18.60 -1.81
CA ALA A 107 9.61 -19.30 -0.69
C ALA A 107 10.69 -18.45 0.00
N THR A 108 10.66 -18.40 1.32
CA THR A 108 11.62 -17.65 2.12
C THR A 108 12.63 -18.59 2.75
N THR A 109 13.87 -18.12 2.90
CA THR A 109 14.97 -18.84 3.56
C THR A 109 15.25 -18.34 4.97
N ALA A 110 14.78 -17.14 5.32
CA ALA A 110 14.83 -16.60 6.67
C ALA A 110 13.80 -15.47 6.86
N ILE A 111 13.36 -15.26 8.10
CA ILE A 111 12.70 -14.02 8.56
C ILE A 111 13.34 -13.63 9.89
N THR A 112 13.95 -12.44 9.97
CA THR A 112 14.67 -11.99 11.17
C THR A 112 13.74 -11.55 12.30
N ASP A 113 14.19 -11.76 13.54
CA ASP A 113 13.57 -11.31 14.79
C ASP A 113 14.06 -9.91 15.21
N ASN A 114 14.13 -8.99 14.24
CA ASN A 114 14.58 -7.61 14.44
C ASN A 114 13.45 -6.60 14.19
N ASP A 115 13.69 -5.33 14.51
CA ASP A 115 12.82 -4.22 14.14
C ASP A 115 13.57 -3.25 13.20
N PRO A 116 13.18 -3.15 11.91
CA PRO A 116 12.15 -3.93 11.22
C PRO A 116 12.59 -5.37 10.89
N ALA A 117 11.62 -6.28 10.72
CA ALA A 117 11.88 -7.65 10.30
C ALA A 117 12.31 -7.71 8.82
N VAL A 118 13.26 -8.58 8.49
CA VAL A 118 13.76 -8.78 7.12
C VAL A 118 13.47 -10.19 6.68
N CYS A 119 12.82 -10.33 5.53
CA CYS A 119 12.54 -11.61 4.91
C CYS A 119 13.47 -11.85 3.71
N THR A 120 14.25 -12.92 3.78
CA THR A 120 15.20 -13.32 2.73
C THR A 120 14.59 -14.41 1.83
N MET A 121 14.79 -14.29 0.52
CA MET A 121 14.29 -15.19 -0.50
C MET A 121 15.24 -15.25 -1.71
N ALA A 122 14.96 -16.13 -2.68
CA ALA A 122 15.82 -16.29 -3.86
C ALA A 122 15.67 -15.15 -4.88
N ASP A 123 14.45 -14.61 -4.99
CA ASP A 123 14.00 -13.57 -5.92
C ASP A 123 12.80 -12.85 -5.26
N THR A 124 12.70 -11.53 -5.35
CA THR A 124 11.54 -10.77 -4.82
C THR A 124 10.37 -10.69 -5.81
N GLY A 125 10.58 -11.13 -7.05
CA GLY A 125 9.55 -11.26 -8.06
C GLY A 125 8.88 -9.91 -8.36
N THR A 126 7.56 -9.83 -8.16
CA THR A 126 6.78 -8.60 -8.39
C THR A 126 6.53 -7.78 -7.12
N ILE A 127 7.25 -8.08 -6.03
CA ILE A 127 7.12 -7.36 -4.76
C ILE A 127 7.92 -6.06 -4.84
N SER A 128 7.32 -4.96 -4.43
CA SER A 128 7.91 -3.63 -4.43
C SER A 128 7.61 -2.92 -3.11
N VAL A 129 8.34 -1.84 -2.83
CA VAL A 129 8.10 -1.00 -1.65
C VAL A 129 6.66 -0.49 -1.65
N GLY A 130 6.00 -0.57 -0.50
CA GLY A 130 4.60 -0.19 -0.30
C GLY A 130 3.58 -1.28 -0.61
N ASP A 131 4.00 -2.41 -1.20
CA ASP A 131 3.10 -3.56 -1.36
C ASP A 131 2.73 -4.16 0.00
N ILE A 132 1.60 -4.85 0.03
CA ILE A 132 1.20 -5.67 1.18
C ILE A 132 1.46 -7.12 0.83
N VAL A 133 2.11 -7.83 1.75
CA VAL A 133 2.39 -9.24 1.62
C VAL A 133 1.78 -10.02 2.79
N ARG A 134 1.35 -11.24 2.51
CA ARG A 134 0.92 -12.20 3.52
C ARG A 134 2.02 -13.22 3.76
N LEU A 135 2.38 -13.41 5.03
CA LEU A 135 3.28 -14.48 5.47
C LEU A 135 2.47 -15.74 5.73
N THR A 136 2.94 -16.90 5.26
CA THR A 136 2.32 -18.21 5.54
C THR A 136 3.38 -19.27 5.73
N GLY A 137 3.04 -20.37 6.42
CA GLY A 137 3.94 -21.52 6.58
C GLY A 137 5.28 -21.20 7.24
N THR A 138 5.34 -20.18 8.09
CA THR A 138 6.57 -19.76 8.75
C THR A 138 7.07 -20.85 9.71
N THR A 139 8.39 -21.12 9.73
CA THR A 139 9.00 -22.08 10.66
C THR A 139 9.82 -21.31 11.69
N GLY A 140 9.40 -21.31 12.97
CA GLY A 140 10.06 -20.57 14.06
C GLY A 140 9.26 -19.35 14.54
N MET A 141 8.65 -18.60 13.61
CA MET A 141 7.75 -17.47 13.90
C MET A 141 6.30 -17.78 13.52
N LEU A 142 5.69 -18.75 14.20
CA LEU A 142 4.31 -19.17 13.89
C LEU A 142 3.27 -18.10 14.20
N GLN A 143 3.60 -17.12 15.04
CA GLN A 143 2.72 -16.00 15.42
C GLN A 143 2.32 -15.13 14.25
N VAL A 144 3.19 -14.99 13.25
CA VAL A 144 2.98 -14.09 12.10
C VAL A 144 2.42 -14.83 10.88
N ALA A 145 2.21 -16.14 10.98
CA ALA A 145 1.55 -16.88 9.92
C ALA A 145 0.11 -16.37 9.74
N GLY A 146 -0.20 -15.90 8.54
CA GLY A 146 -1.48 -15.29 8.18
C GLY A 146 -1.54 -13.77 8.34
N TYR A 147 -0.49 -13.14 8.87
CA TYR A 147 -0.45 -11.68 8.99
C TYR A 147 -0.21 -11.03 7.63
N ASP A 148 -0.92 -9.92 7.41
CA ASP A 148 -0.69 -9.01 6.30
C ASP A 148 0.26 -7.92 6.78
N VAL A 149 1.37 -7.72 6.07
CA VAL A 149 2.43 -6.80 6.45
C VAL A 149 2.83 -5.96 5.24
N GLN A 150 3.08 -4.67 5.46
CA GLN A 150 3.56 -3.78 4.40
C GLN A 150 5.06 -3.92 4.17
N VAL A 151 5.48 -3.86 2.91
CA VAL A 151 6.89 -3.87 2.50
C VAL A 151 7.46 -2.46 2.62
N GLU A 152 8.48 -2.30 3.44
CA GLU A 152 9.19 -1.03 3.67
C GLU A 152 10.34 -0.84 2.68
N ALA A 153 11.08 -1.91 2.38
CA ALA A 153 12.23 -1.87 1.46
C ALA A 153 12.34 -3.16 0.68
N VAL A 154 12.91 -3.09 -0.53
CA VAL A 154 13.33 -4.25 -1.32
C VAL A 154 14.83 -4.10 -1.57
N THR A 155 15.61 -5.10 -1.18
CA THR A 155 17.09 -5.06 -1.26
C THR A 155 17.60 -6.13 -2.21
N ASN A 156 18.31 -5.69 -3.26
CA ASN A 156 19.03 -6.52 -4.22
C ASN A 156 18.22 -7.70 -4.78
N ASP A 157 16.91 -7.53 -4.94
CA ASP A 157 16.02 -8.58 -5.44
C ASP A 157 16.11 -9.92 -4.67
N THR A 158 16.55 -9.88 -3.41
CA THR A 158 16.80 -11.08 -2.60
C THR A 158 16.24 -10.96 -1.18
N SER A 159 15.79 -9.78 -0.79
CA SER A 159 15.14 -9.59 0.51
C SER A 159 14.16 -8.42 0.50
N ILE A 160 13.19 -8.50 1.40
CA ILE A 160 12.24 -7.44 1.69
C ILE A 160 12.27 -7.10 3.18
N THR A 161 12.27 -5.81 3.50
CA THR A 161 12.06 -5.31 4.87
C THR A 161 10.58 -5.11 5.11
N LEU A 162 10.08 -5.60 6.24
CA LEU A 162 8.67 -5.64 6.60
C LEU A 162 8.37 -4.65 7.72
N MET A 163 7.24 -3.96 7.64
CA MET A 163 6.70 -3.11 8.73
C MET A 163 6.15 -3.97 9.88
N LEU A 164 7.04 -4.72 10.52
CA LEU A 164 6.77 -5.68 11.58
C LEU A 164 7.90 -5.57 12.61
N ASN A 165 7.53 -5.26 13.85
CA ASN A 165 8.49 -5.29 14.95
C ASN A 165 8.59 -6.74 15.45
N ALA A 166 9.71 -7.37 15.11
CA ALA A 166 9.92 -8.78 15.40
C ALA A 166 10.78 -9.04 16.65
N ASN A 167 11.16 -8.00 17.39
CA ASN A 167 11.98 -8.11 18.61
C ASN A 167 11.31 -8.92 19.74
N ALA A 168 9.98 -9.02 19.72
CA ALA A 168 9.21 -9.75 20.72
C ALA A 168 8.99 -11.23 20.38
N PHE A 169 9.42 -11.69 19.19
CA PHE A 169 9.32 -13.11 18.84
C PHE A 169 10.41 -13.93 19.54
N ALA A 170 10.07 -15.16 19.91
CA ALA A 170 10.98 -16.04 20.64
C ALA A 170 12.19 -16.50 19.81
N ALA A 171 12.08 -16.51 18.48
CA ALA A 171 13.15 -16.88 17.55
C ALA A 171 12.85 -16.39 16.13
N ALA A 172 13.91 -16.12 15.35
CA ALA A 172 13.86 -15.95 13.90
C ALA A 172 13.19 -17.14 13.17
N ALA A 173 12.54 -16.87 12.04
CA ALA A 173 12.03 -17.93 11.17
C ALA A 173 13.11 -18.44 10.20
N THR A 174 13.14 -19.74 9.95
CA THR A 174 14.10 -20.40 9.02
C THR A 174 13.49 -20.75 7.67
N ALA A 175 12.18 -20.63 7.52
CA ALA A 175 11.44 -20.86 6.29
C ALA A 175 10.07 -20.20 6.36
N GLY A 176 9.43 -20.04 5.20
CA GLY A 176 8.09 -19.47 5.07
C GLY A 176 7.71 -19.28 3.61
N THR A 177 6.55 -18.69 3.38
CA THR A 177 6.10 -18.25 2.06
C THR A 177 5.52 -16.85 2.17
N VAL A 178 6.03 -15.94 1.34
CA VAL A 178 5.53 -14.57 1.19
C VAL A 178 4.68 -14.53 -0.06
N THR A 179 3.44 -14.04 0.05
CA THR A 179 2.56 -13.85 -1.11
C THR A 179 2.13 -12.39 -1.16
N LYS A 180 2.38 -11.70 -2.27
CA LYS A 180 1.82 -10.36 -2.49
C LYS A 180 0.31 -10.43 -2.51
N ILE A 181 -0.34 -9.50 -1.82
CA ILE A 181 -1.80 -9.38 -1.80
C ILE A 181 -2.21 -7.94 -2.06
N ILE A 182 -3.37 -7.79 -2.69
CA ILE A 182 -4.01 -6.49 -2.85
C ILE A 182 -5.31 -6.58 -2.06
N PRO A 183 -5.40 -5.94 -0.89
CA PRO A 183 -6.56 -6.10 -0.04
C PRO A 183 -7.79 -5.45 -0.69
N ASN A 184 -8.94 -6.14 -0.61
CA ASN A 184 -10.24 -5.59 -0.97
C ASN A 184 -10.58 -4.39 -0.09
N ARG A 185 -11.04 -3.28 -0.67
CA ARG A 185 -11.31 -1.99 0.00
C ARG A 185 -12.71 -1.90 0.60
N MET A 186 -13.27 -2.99 1.11
CA MET A 186 -14.51 -2.97 1.87
C MET A 186 -14.27 -2.42 3.29
N TYR A 187 -15.02 -1.39 3.69
CA TYR A 187 -15.09 -0.95 5.09
C TYR A 187 -16.12 -1.78 5.87
N PRO A 188 -15.90 -2.04 7.18
CA PRO A 188 -14.79 -1.57 8.00
C PRO A 188 -13.62 -2.57 7.91
N ARG A 189 -12.40 -2.06 7.69
CA ARG A 189 -11.23 -2.94 7.71
C ARG A 189 -10.71 -3.05 9.13
N TYR A 190 -10.61 -4.28 9.62
CA TYR A 190 -9.77 -4.52 10.79
C TYR A 190 -8.30 -4.29 10.41
N ARG A 191 -7.47 -3.95 11.40
CA ARG A 191 -6.02 -3.88 11.27
C ARG A 191 -5.38 -4.80 12.30
N PHE A 192 -4.38 -5.57 11.89
CA PHE A 192 -3.58 -6.37 12.80
C PHE A 192 -2.71 -5.44 13.65
N ILE A 193 -2.73 -5.67 14.95
CA ILE A 193 -1.99 -4.89 15.93
C ILE A 193 -0.57 -5.45 15.98
N ASN A 194 0.41 -4.56 15.85
CA ASN A 194 1.84 -4.85 16.01
C ASN A 194 2.29 -4.63 17.45
N SER A 195 1.85 -3.54 18.10
CA SER A 195 2.09 -3.28 19.52
C SER A 195 1.06 -2.32 20.12
N ILE A 196 0.93 -2.36 21.45
CA ILE A 196 0.17 -1.38 22.22
C ILE A 196 1.02 -0.92 23.41
N SER A 197 1.22 0.40 23.56
CA SER A 197 1.97 0.95 24.69
C SER A 197 1.12 1.01 25.97
N GLN A 198 1.74 0.81 27.13
CA GLN A 198 1.16 1.14 28.44
C GLN A 198 1.38 2.64 28.73
N ALA A 199 0.34 3.46 28.58
CA ALA A 199 0.42 4.91 28.78
C ALA A 199 -0.96 5.50 29.07
N ALA A 200 -1.00 6.73 29.61
CA ALA A 200 -2.25 7.47 29.82
C ALA A 200 -2.98 7.76 28.49
N GLN A 201 -2.23 7.80 27.39
CA GLN A 201 -2.74 7.80 26.02
C GLN A 201 -1.98 6.72 25.25
N ALA A 202 -2.57 5.55 25.11
CA ALA A 202 -1.90 4.44 24.44
C ALA A 202 -1.65 4.75 22.96
N VAL A 203 -0.47 4.35 22.48
CA VAL A 203 -0.15 4.29 21.05
C VAL A 203 -0.32 2.84 20.61
N VAL A 204 -1.18 2.63 19.63
CA VAL A 204 -1.40 1.34 18.97
C VAL A 204 -0.71 1.39 17.61
N THR A 205 0.20 0.47 17.36
CA THR A 205 0.86 0.34 16.05
C THR A 205 0.26 -0.83 15.27
N PHE A 206 0.27 -0.74 13.93
CA PHE A 206 -0.29 -1.72 13.02
C PHE A 206 0.77 -2.24 12.06
N THR A 207 0.54 -3.42 11.48
CA THR A 207 1.45 -4.04 10.48
C THR A 207 1.30 -3.47 9.07
N VAL A 208 0.29 -2.63 8.84
CA VAL A 208 -0.03 -1.98 7.57
C VAL A 208 -0.61 -0.60 7.85
N ASN A 209 -0.34 0.36 6.97
CA ASN A 209 -0.95 1.69 7.02
C ASN A 209 -2.47 1.64 7.29
N ASN A 210 -2.87 2.34 8.34
CA ASN A 210 -4.24 2.41 8.82
C ASN A 210 -4.98 3.56 8.14
N ASP A 211 -6.29 3.42 8.02
CA ASP A 211 -7.19 4.38 7.40
C ASP A 211 -8.15 4.98 8.41
N PHE A 212 -7.76 4.95 9.70
CA PHE A 212 -8.48 5.62 10.77
C PHE A 212 -8.35 7.14 10.63
N THR A 213 -9.31 7.85 11.19
CA THR A 213 -9.29 9.31 11.26
C THR A 213 -9.43 9.80 12.71
N PRO A 214 -8.77 10.92 13.09
CA PRO A 214 -8.98 11.52 14.41
C PRO A 214 -10.48 11.76 14.69
N GLY A 215 -10.93 11.34 15.87
CA GLY A 215 -12.33 11.38 16.29
C GLY A 215 -13.11 10.08 16.08
N GLU A 216 -12.59 9.13 15.31
CA GLU A 216 -13.23 7.81 15.18
C GLU A 216 -13.17 7.01 16.48
N ILE A 217 -14.17 6.15 16.67
CA ILE A 217 -14.21 5.21 17.78
C ILE A 217 -13.76 3.83 17.29
N VAL A 218 -12.76 3.28 17.96
CA VAL A 218 -12.21 1.95 17.68
C VAL A 218 -12.51 0.99 18.83
N SER A 219 -12.63 -0.30 18.48
CA SER A 219 -12.74 -1.40 19.44
C SER A 219 -11.65 -2.44 19.15
N PHE A 220 -11.21 -3.13 20.18
CA PHE A 220 -10.08 -4.04 20.11
C PHE A 220 -10.51 -5.49 20.35
N ARG A 221 -9.83 -6.43 19.71
CA ARG A 221 -9.96 -7.87 19.95
C ARG A 221 -8.55 -8.42 20.12
N VAL A 222 -8.16 -8.64 21.37
CA VAL A 222 -6.83 -9.07 21.80
C VAL A 222 -6.99 -10.34 22.63
N SER A 223 -6.39 -11.46 22.20
CA SER A 223 -6.41 -12.69 23.02
C SER A 223 -5.63 -12.46 24.32
N SER A 224 -6.00 -13.15 25.40
CA SER A 224 -5.21 -13.14 26.64
C SER A 224 -3.76 -13.60 26.42
N ASP A 225 -3.49 -14.37 25.37
CA ASP A 225 -2.13 -14.79 24.99
C ASP A 225 -1.23 -13.63 24.57
N PHE A 226 -1.82 -12.51 24.13
CA PHE A 226 -1.09 -11.29 23.80
C PHE A 226 -0.92 -10.35 25.00
N GLY A 227 -1.56 -10.64 26.14
CA GLY A 227 -1.78 -9.67 27.19
C GLY A 227 -2.67 -8.51 26.74
N MET A 228 -2.81 -7.51 27.61
CA MET A 228 -3.66 -6.34 27.45
C MET A 228 -5.11 -6.66 27.06
N ASP A 229 -5.66 -7.79 27.53
CA ASP A 229 -7.00 -8.24 27.17
C ASP A 229 -8.12 -7.41 27.83
N GLU A 230 -7.77 -6.61 28.83
CA GLU A 230 -8.66 -5.63 29.48
C GLU A 230 -9.20 -4.62 28.45
N ILE A 231 -8.44 -4.35 27.38
CA ILE A 231 -8.81 -3.41 26.32
C ILE A 231 -10.03 -3.87 25.49
N ASN A 232 -10.35 -5.17 25.50
CA ASN A 232 -11.46 -5.73 24.71
C ASN A 232 -12.83 -5.19 25.12
N TYR A 233 -12.96 -4.75 26.37
CA TYR A 233 -14.21 -4.30 26.96
C TYR A 233 -14.42 -2.78 26.84
N VAL A 234 -13.50 -2.08 26.18
CA VAL A 234 -13.51 -0.63 26.07
C VAL A 234 -13.47 -0.22 24.60
N SER A 235 -14.18 0.85 24.27
CA SER A 235 -14.03 1.55 22.99
C SER A 235 -13.25 2.82 23.24
N ALA A 236 -12.28 3.12 22.38
CA ALA A 236 -11.41 4.27 22.54
C ALA A 236 -11.55 5.23 21.36
N ARG A 237 -11.40 6.53 21.63
CA ARG A 237 -11.39 7.56 20.58
C ARG A 237 -9.99 7.73 20.03
N VAL A 238 -9.85 7.80 18.71
CA VAL A 238 -8.59 8.14 18.03
C VAL A 238 -8.31 9.63 18.22
N LEU A 239 -7.17 9.98 18.83
CA LEU A 239 -6.71 11.36 19.03
C LEU A 239 -5.85 11.84 17.86
N SER A 240 -4.95 10.99 17.37
CA SER A 240 -4.07 11.26 16.25
C SER A 240 -3.78 9.99 15.47
N VAL A 241 -3.44 10.16 14.19
CA VAL A 241 -3.09 9.08 13.26
C VAL A 241 -1.73 9.41 12.66
N THR A 242 -0.83 8.44 12.64
CA THR A 242 0.46 8.52 11.97
C THR A 242 0.56 7.41 10.95
N ASN A 243 0.85 7.75 9.71
CA ASN A 243 1.19 6.79 8.65
C ASN A 243 2.36 7.37 7.85
N ASP A 244 3.48 6.66 7.87
CA ASP A 244 4.64 6.95 7.04
C ASP A 244 5.16 5.64 6.41
N SER A 245 6.40 5.63 5.92
CA SER A 245 6.98 4.44 5.28
C SER A 245 7.34 3.33 6.27
N THR A 246 7.52 3.64 7.55
CA THR A 246 8.06 2.73 8.57
C THR A 246 7.13 2.57 9.78
N ASN A 247 6.12 3.43 9.91
CA ASN A 247 5.22 3.47 11.05
C ASN A 247 3.77 3.66 10.61
N SER A 248 2.90 2.80 11.13
CA SER A 248 1.46 3.02 11.13
C SER A 248 0.93 2.94 12.55
N SER A 249 0.39 4.03 13.07
CA SER A 249 -0.12 4.08 14.43
C SER A 249 -1.32 5.01 14.63
N ILE A 250 -2.03 4.77 15.72
CA ILE A 250 -3.00 5.69 16.31
C ILE A 250 -2.65 5.95 17.77
N THR A 251 -2.87 7.18 18.23
CA THR A 251 -2.92 7.49 19.66
C THR A 251 -4.38 7.49 20.09
N ILE A 252 -4.70 6.76 21.16
CA ILE A 252 -6.07 6.62 21.64
C ILE A 252 -6.27 7.30 22.99
N ASP A 253 -7.49 7.80 23.21
CA ASP A 253 -7.95 8.38 24.47
C ASP A 253 -8.35 7.27 25.45
N LEU A 254 -7.34 6.50 25.89
CA LEU A 254 -7.48 5.41 26.84
C LEU A 254 -6.21 5.28 27.68
N ASP A 255 -6.38 5.28 29.00
CA ASP A 255 -5.32 5.02 29.96
C ASP A 255 -5.12 3.51 30.13
N THR A 256 -3.98 3.01 29.62
CA THR A 256 -3.57 1.61 29.68
C THR A 256 -2.44 1.37 30.69
N THR A 257 -2.12 2.34 31.56
CA THR A 257 -1.01 2.21 32.53
C THR A 257 -1.22 1.06 33.53
N GLY A 258 -2.47 0.73 33.84
CA GLY A 258 -2.83 -0.38 34.74
C GLY A 258 -3.09 -1.72 34.04
N TYR A 259 -2.99 -1.78 32.71
CA TYR A 259 -3.31 -3.02 31.96
C TYR A 259 -2.11 -3.95 31.94
N THR A 260 -2.33 -5.21 31.60
CA THR A 260 -1.21 -6.10 31.29
C THR A 260 -0.46 -5.62 30.02
N ALA A 261 0.84 -5.88 29.96
CA ALA A 261 1.66 -5.45 28.82
C ALA A 261 1.32 -6.27 27.58
N PHE A 262 1.25 -5.62 26.42
CA PHE A 262 1.09 -6.30 25.15
C PHE A 262 2.40 -6.98 24.74
N ALA A 263 2.35 -8.27 24.44
CA ALA A 263 3.48 -9.06 23.95
C ALA A 263 3.00 -10.13 22.97
N PHE A 264 3.77 -10.46 21.95
CA PHE A 264 3.41 -11.58 21.08
C PHE A 264 3.46 -12.91 21.86
N PRO A 265 2.53 -13.85 21.61
CA PRO A 265 2.57 -15.16 22.22
C PRO A 265 3.82 -15.93 21.81
N THR A 266 4.22 -16.93 22.59
CA THR A 266 5.30 -17.84 22.18
C THR A 266 4.91 -18.64 20.94
N SER A 267 5.88 -19.13 20.17
CA SER A 267 5.59 -19.89 18.95
C SER A 267 4.84 -21.20 19.26
N ALA A 268 5.07 -21.78 20.45
CA ALA A 268 4.34 -22.93 20.94
C ALA A 268 2.86 -22.61 21.25
N ALA A 269 2.60 -21.45 21.87
CA ALA A 269 1.23 -20.99 22.09
C ALA A 269 0.53 -20.71 20.75
N ALA A 270 1.19 -20.00 19.83
CA ALA A 270 0.65 -19.74 18.49
C ALA A 270 0.31 -21.04 17.72
N ALA A 271 1.17 -22.07 17.82
CA ALA A 271 0.93 -23.38 17.21
C ALA A 271 -0.33 -24.08 17.76
N ALA A 272 -0.71 -23.81 19.01
CA ALA A 272 -1.91 -24.36 19.63
C ALA A 272 -3.20 -23.64 19.19
N GLY A 273 -3.09 -22.56 18.41
CA GLY A 273 -4.21 -21.77 17.90
C GLY A 273 -4.47 -20.54 18.76
N VAL A 274 -3.88 -19.42 18.37
CA VAL A 274 -4.14 -18.11 18.98
C VAL A 274 -4.89 -17.22 17.99
N SER A 275 -5.90 -16.51 18.46
CA SER A 275 -6.59 -15.49 17.65
C SER A 275 -5.74 -14.22 17.56
N PRO A 276 -5.52 -13.66 16.36
CA PRO A 276 -4.67 -12.48 16.20
C PRO A 276 -5.27 -11.24 16.88
N ALA A 277 -4.41 -10.38 17.40
CA ALA A 277 -4.81 -9.09 17.95
C ALA A 277 -5.22 -8.14 16.81
N VAL A 278 -6.45 -7.63 16.84
CA VAL A 278 -6.98 -6.74 15.81
C VAL A 278 -7.69 -5.51 16.39
N CYS A 279 -7.59 -4.40 15.67
CA CYS A 279 -8.35 -3.18 15.90
C CYS A 279 -9.43 -3.06 14.83
N VAL A 280 -10.67 -2.78 15.23
CA VAL A 280 -11.83 -2.61 14.34
C VAL A 280 -12.45 -1.22 14.52
N PRO A 281 -12.86 -0.54 13.45
CA PRO A 281 -13.74 0.62 13.55
C PRO A 281 -15.06 0.20 14.23
N SER A 282 -15.45 0.90 15.29
CA SER A 282 -16.69 0.64 16.04
C SER A 282 -17.74 1.74 15.87
N GLY A 283 -17.38 2.87 15.27
CA GLY A 283 -18.30 3.96 14.95
C GLY A 283 -17.60 5.26 14.55
N SER A 284 -18.37 6.17 13.97
CA SER A 284 -17.97 7.57 13.82
C SER A 284 -18.26 8.27 15.15
N GLY A 285 -17.23 8.73 15.85
CA GLY A 285 -17.41 9.56 17.03
C GLY A 285 -17.84 10.96 16.62
N VAL A 286 -18.64 11.62 17.46
CA VAL A 286 -18.76 13.08 17.38
C VAL A 286 -17.41 13.64 17.80
N VAL A 287 -16.69 14.33 16.90
CA VAL A 287 -15.51 15.12 17.28
C VAL A 287 -16.01 16.15 18.29
N PRO A 288 -15.69 16.03 19.60
CA PRO A 288 -16.15 17.02 20.56
C PRO A 288 -15.38 18.31 20.28
N ASP A 289 -16.11 19.41 20.44
CA ASP A 289 -15.63 20.78 20.41
C ASP A 289 -14.36 20.93 21.27
N ALA A 290 -13.19 20.79 20.64
CA ALA A 290 -11.95 21.24 21.22
C ALA A 290 -11.92 22.74 20.98
N SER A 291 -11.96 23.51 22.06
CA SER A 291 -11.82 24.98 22.10
C SER A 291 -10.48 25.51 21.55
N ASN A 292 -9.87 24.81 20.59
CA ASN A 292 -8.62 25.14 19.93
C ASN A 292 -8.92 25.96 18.66
N THR A 293 -8.53 27.24 18.70
CA THR A 293 -8.85 28.28 17.72
C THR A 293 -8.09 28.16 16.38
N SER A 294 -7.33 27.10 16.16
CA SER A 294 -6.48 26.94 14.96
C SER A 294 -7.03 26.01 13.87
N ILE A 295 -8.16 25.33 14.11
CA ILE A 295 -8.76 24.43 13.11
C ILE A 295 -10.14 25.00 12.69
N PRO A 296 -10.33 25.41 11.42
CA PRO A 296 -11.57 26.06 10.99
C PRO A 296 -12.78 25.14 11.17
N GLN A 297 -13.78 25.68 11.89
CA GLN A 297 -15.10 25.10 12.12
C GLN A 297 -15.73 24.58 10.83
N GLN A 298 -16.02 23.27 10.77
CA GLN A 298 -17.11 22.76 9.94
C GLN A 298 -18.22 22.25 10.86
N PRO A 299 -19.50 22.34 10.44
CA PRO A 299 -20.63 21.81 11.21
C PRO A 299 -20.39 20.33 11.56
N PRO A 300 -21.00 19.78 12.64
CA PRO A 300 -20.84 18.38 13.04
C PRO A 300 -21.41 17.46 11.95
N GLY A 301 -20.62 17.23 10.92
CA GLY A 301 -20.86 16.23 9.90
C GLY A 301 -20.39 14.91 10.46
N THR A 302 -21.32 14.00 10.68
CA THR A 302 -20.95 12.59 10.75
C THR A 302 -20.35 12.24 9.39
N ASN A 303 -19.09 11.83 9.35
CA ASN A 303 -18.49 11.25 8.16
C ASN A 303 -19.08 9.85 7.95
N LEU A 304 -20.39 9.76 7.66
CA LEU A 304 -21.16 8.51 7.47
C LEU A 304 -20.65 7.63 6.32
N ARG A 305 -19.64 8.10 5.54
CA ARG A 305 -18.88 7.28 4.58
C ARG A 305 -17.99 6.20 5.23
N ALA A 306 -17.98 6.06 6.56
CA ALA A 306 -16.83 5.49 7.28
C ALA A 306 -16.90 4.03 7.72
N ALA A 307 -17.99 3.27 7.53
CA ALA A 307 -18.03 1.90 8.06
C ALA A 307 -18.51 0.79 7.13
N PHE A 308 -19.19 1.06 6.02
CA PHE A 308 -19.73 -0.03 5.15
C PHE A 308 -19.61 0.24 3.66
N ASP A 309 -18.94 1.31 3.26
CA ASP A 309 -18.79 1.64 1.85
C ASP A 309 -17.83 0.67 1.18
N ASN A 310 -18.29 0.07 0.08
CA ASN A 310 -17.41 -0.59 -0.86
C ASN A 310 -16.53 0.47 -1.53
N ARG A 311 -15.31 0.66 -1.03
CA ARG A 311 -14.33 1.57 -1.63
C ARG A 311 -13.44 0.88 -2.64
N ASN A 312 -13.90 -0.22 -3.24
CA ASN A 312 -13.17 -0.81 -4.33
C ASN A 312 -13.03 0.20 -5.48
N THR A 313 -11.83 0.25 -6.00
CA THR A 313 -11.44 1.15 -7.07
C THR A 313 -10.79 0.34 -8.15
N ARG A 314 -10.92 0.81 -9.38
CA ARG A 314 -10.05 0.37 -10.46
C ARG A 314 -8.67 0.99 -10.25
N VAL A 315 -7.63 0.20 -10.42
CA VAL A 315 -6.24 0.69 -10.35
C VAL A 315 -5.58 0.48 -11.70
N ILE A 316 -4.81 1.48 -12.13
CA ILE A 316 -3.84 1.35 -13.21
C ILE A 316 -2.47 1.23 -12.55
N ASN A 317 -1.83 0.09 -12.69
CA ASN A 317 -0.47 -0.12 -12.22
C ASN A 317 0.49 -0.04 -13.40
N LEU A 318 1.41 0.92 -13.31
CA LEU A 318 2.49 1.19 -14.22
C LEU A 318 3.73 0.44 -13.69
N GLY A 319 4.14 -0.62 -14.36
CA GLY A 319 5.29 -1.42 -13.94
C GLY A 319 6.61 -0.64 -14.00
N ALA A 320 7.61 -1.14 -13.26
CA ALA A 320 8.90 -0.47 -13.11
C ALA A 320 9.65 -0.32 -14.44
N SER A 321 9.43 -1.27 -15.36
CA SER A 321 10.01 -1.31 -16.70
C SER A 321 9.63 -0.10 -17.58
N LEU A 322 8.59 0.65 -17.20
CA LEU A 322 8.20 1.91 -17.87
C LEU A 322 9.13 3.07 -17.49
N PHE A 323 9.83 2.95 -16.37
CA PHE A 323 10.64 4.01 -15.76
C PHE A 323 12.10 3.58 -15.63
N THR A 324 12.62 2.82 -16.59
CA THR A 324 14.07 2.50 -16.69
C THR A 324 14.85 3.60 -17.39
N ASP A 325 14.16 4.40 -18.21
CA ASP A 325 14.71 5.53 -18.95
C ASP A 325 14.07 6.81 -18.40
N GLY A 326 14.87 7.67 -17.79
CA GLY A 326 14.43 8.97 -17.29
C GLY A 326 15.13 9.36 -16.00
N ASN A 327 14.61 10.40 -15.35
CA ASN A 327 15.14 10.88 -14.08
C ASN A 327 14.15 10.61 -12.94
N THR A 328 14.68 10.23 -11.78
CA THR A 328 13.90 10.29 -10.54
C THR A 328 13.45 11.73 -10.33
N GLY A 329 12.15 11.93 -10.14
CA GLY A 329 11.55 13.26 -10.01
C GLY A 329 10.80 13.75 -11.24
N ASP A 330 10.81 13.00 -12.34
CA ASP A 330 10.01 13.32 -13.53
C ASP A 330 8.52 13.37 -13.19
N VAL A 331 7.83 14.43 -13.64
CA VAL A 331 6.40 14.60 -13.45
C VAL A 331 5.66 14.05 -14.66
N TRP A 332 4.80 13.07 -14.45
CA TRP A 332 4.02 12.45 -15.52
C TRP A 332 2.57 12.93 -15.47
N GLN A 333 2.04 13.36 -16.60
CA GLN A 333 0.61 13.59 -16.79
C GLN A 333 -0.03 12.32 -17.35
N TRP A 334 -1.13 11.87 -16.75
CA TRP A 334 -1.84 10.68 -17.21
C TRP A 334 -3.31 10.98 -17.49
N GLN A 335 -3.86 10.21 -18.44
CA GLN A 335 -5.25 10.29 -18.85
C GLN A 335 -5.77 8.87 -19.13
N ALA A 336 -6.96 8.58 -18.60
CA ALA A 336 -7.67 7.33 -18.81
C ALA A 336 -8.97 7.60 -19.58
N TYR A 337 -9.24 6.78 -20.57
CA TYR A 337 -10.35 6.94 -21.49
C TYR A 337 -11.22 5.69 -21.58
N LYS A 338 -12.52 5.90 -21.80
CA LYS A 338 -13.52 4.87 -22.06
C LYS A 338 -14.05 5.04 -23.47
N TYR A 339 -14.20 3.93 -24.20
CA TYR A 339 -14.85 3.94 -25.50
C TYR A 339 -16.32 4.28 -25.33
N ASP A 340 -16.76 5.37 -25.97
CA ASP A 340 -18.15 5.80 -25.96
C ASP A 340 -18.91 5.14 -27.13
N ALA A 341 -19.65 4.08 -26.80
CA ALA A 341 -20.46 3.36 -27.78
C ALA A 341 -21.68 4.16 -28.27
N TYR A 342 -22.07 5.26 -27.59
CA TYR A 342 -23.29 5.99 -27.87
C TYR A 342 -23.23 6.89 -29.13
N ASN A 343 -22.04 7.14 -29.66
CA ASN A 343 -21.84 7.96 -30.86
C ASN A 343 -21.68 7.14 -32.17
N ALA A 344 -21.97 5.83 -32.13
CA ALA A 344 -21.79 4.92 -33.28
C ALA A 344 -23.10 4.57 -34.03
N THR A 345 -24.23 5.17 -33.66
CA THR A 345 -25.53 5.04 -34.36
C THR A 345 -25.85 6.29 -35.17
#